data_AF-A0A4D8Y643-F1
#
_entry.id   AF-A0A4D8Y643-F1
#
_cell.length_a   1.000
_cell.length_b   1.000
_cell.length_c   1.000
_cell.angle_alpha   90.00
_cell.angle_beta   90.00
_cell.angle_gamma   90.00
#
_symmetry.space_group_name_H-M   'P 1'
#
loop_
_entity.id
_entity.type
_entity.pdbx_description
1 polymer ?
#
loop_
_entity_poly.entity_id
_entity_poly.type
_entity_poly.pdbx_seq_one_letter_code
_entity_poly.pdbx_strand_id
1 'polypeptide(L)'
;MFVRVSLISIFVSPCFAENHAVLIDTSRLWTNYRHSSNTLAFYNVLRDLGFSDDRVTVFMTGDVPCSFCSPDAGTVFHTRGQDLYTSLYSDVKGDEISREGIMRLLKGKHPPMTPRNRRMGSSEISRLFVFMTGHSGIGFAKIQDLEEFSASDIADTIHEMSQLGRYSHFVWFADTCRAASLHEAFYSPNLMAVGSSANRQSSYSRHGDNQLGVSIVDRFSYNAEDIFNRTIRNSHNRSLAIEEFSSMFDRHMLMSDISVRTDLADPDSSYRLIDFLASAMTIHESSWKTERYESEYGKNEWREDVSVASRLMSHGNIEYVVDLVHKNSESFSMKLNHVCSSLLFILLVFLVYLLP
;
A
#
# COMPACT_ATOMS: atom_id res chain seq x y z
N MET A 1 -31.23 -43.89 -9.23
CA MET A 1 -30.38 -43.41 -8.12
C MET A 1 -30.39 -41.89 -8.18
N PHE A 2 -31.16 -41.22 -7.30
CA PHE A 2 -31.19 -39.76 -7.28
C PHE A 2 -30.03 -39.25 -6.42
N VAL A 3 -29.18 -38.42 -7.01
CA VAL A 3 -28.14 -37.61 -6.33
C VAL A 3 -28.70 -36.20 -6.26
N ARG A 4 -28.76 -35.62 -5.06
CA ARG A 4 -29.15 -34.23 -4.86
C ARG A 4 -27.87 -33.43 -4.72
N VAL A 5 -27.49 -32.67 -5.75
CA VAL A 5 -26.37 -31.74 -5.68
C VAL A 5 -26.94 -30.40 -5.23
N SER A 6 -26.63 -29.98 -4.00
CA SER A 6 -26.91 -28.63 -3.55
C SER A 6 -25.82 -27.71 -4.11
N LEU A 7 -26.22 -26.62 -4.75
CA LEU A 7 -25.32 -25.57 -5.22
C LEU A 7 -24.53 -24.99 -4.04
N ILE A 8 -23.22 -25.22 -4.05
CA ILE A 8 -22.26 -24.57 -3.16
C ILE A 8 -22.22 -23.09 -3.57
N SER A 9 -22.63 -22.20 -2.67
CA SER A 9 -22.31 -20.78 -2.82
C SER A 9 -20.83 -20.61 -2.53
N ILE A 10 -20.00 -20.57 -3.58
CA ILE A 10 -18.59 -20.27 -3.48
C ILE A 10 -18.48 -18.77 -3.20
N PHE A 11 -18.25 -18.40 -1.94
CA PHE A 11 -17.74 -17.07 -1.63
C PHE A 11 -16.25 -17.07 -1.97
N VAL A 12 -15.93 -16.72 -3.22
CA VAL A 12 -14.58 -16.27 -3.57
C VAL A 12 -14.44 -14.90 -2.94
N SER A 13 -13.80 -14.81 -1.76
CA SER A 13 -13.14 -13.56 -1.40
C SER A 13 -11.93 -13.48 -2.32
N PRO A 14 -11.87 -12.55 -3.27
CA PRO A 14 -10.70 -12.44 -4.11
C PRO A 14 -9.53 -12.13 -3.17
N CYS A 15 -8.42 -12.84 -3.34
CA CYS A 15 -7.16 -12.50 -2.67
C CYS A 15 -6.67 -11.19 -3.30
N PHE A 16 -7.31 -10.09 -2.90
CA PHE A 16 -6.92 -8.76 -3.28
C PHE A 16 -5.67 -8.43 -2.49
N ALA A 17 -4.59 -8.05 -3.17
CA ALA A 17 -3.47 -7.44 -2.50
C ALA A 17 -3.97 -6.22 -1.70
N GLU A 18 -3.80 -6.26 -0.39
CA GLU A 18 -4.24 -5.18 0.50
C GLU A 18 -3.15 -4.10 0.50
N ASN A 19 -3.40 -3.05 -0.28
CA ASN A 19 -2.48 -1.92 -0.30
C ASN A 19 -2.75 -1.05 0.93
N HIS A 20 -1.71 -0.79 1.72
CA HIS A 20 -1.75 0.14 2.84
C HIS A 20 -0.72 1.25 2.63
N ALA A 21 -1.05 2.44 3.12
CA ALA A 21 -0.17 3.59 3.03
C ALA A 21 0.07 4.23 4.39
N VAL A 22 1.28 4.75 4.59
CA VAL A 22 1.63 5.62 5.73
C VAL A 22 2.23 6.91 5.22
N LEU A 23 1.64 8.03 5.58
CA LEU A 23 2.11 9.35 5.22
C LEU A 23 2.59 10.04 6.49
N ILE A 24 3.83 10.53 6.50
CA ILE A 24 4.51 10.99 7.71
C ILE A 24 5.03 12.40 7.48
N ASP A 25 4.32 13.40 8.01
CA ASP A 25 4.88 14.72 8.30
C ASP A 25 5.67 14.62 9.60
N THR A 26 6.95 15.00 9.57
CA THR A 26 7.80 14.99 10.77
C THR A 26 8.05 16.37 11.34
N SER A 27 7.55 17.45 10.73
CA SER A 27 7.85 18.82 11.15
C SER A 27 6.65 19.55 11.72
N ARG A 28 6.90 20.34 12.76
CA ARG A 28 5.87 21.17 13.39
C ARG A 28 6.11 22.65 13.10
N LEU A 29 5.20 23.50 13.61
CA LEU A 29 5.18 24.96 13.46
C LEU A 29 4.77 25.46 12.07
N TRP A 30 4.24 26.68 12.04
CA TRP A 30 3.74 27.35 10.84
C TRP A 30 4.79 27.49 9.72
N THR A 31 6.05 27.70 10.07
CA THR A 31 7.15 27.84 9.11
C THR A 31 7.43 26.56 8.30
N ASN A 32 6.90 25.42 8.75
CA ASN A 32 6.99 24.14 8.07
C ASN A 32 5.68 23.73 7.39
N TYR A 33 4.79 24.69 7.09
CA TYR A 33 3.52 24.49 6.37
C TYR A 33 3.60 23.44 5.25
N ARG A 34 4.62 23.57 4.40
CA ARG A 34 4.86 22.69 3.24
C ARG A 34 4.90 21.20 3.57
N HIS A 35 5.39 20.77 4.74
CA HIS A 35 5.48 19.35 5.05
C HIS A 35 4.09 18.75 5.31
N SER A 36 3.22 19.50 6.00
CA SER A 36 1.82 19.11 6.19
C SER A 36 1.06 19.12 4.85
N SER A 37 1.29 20.12 4.00
CA SER A 37 0.65 20.16 2.68
C SER A 37 1.12 19.03 1.76
N ASN A 38 2.43 18.72 1.73
CA ASN A 38 3.00 17.61 0.95
C ASN A 38 2.31 16.29 1.32
N THR A 39 2.13 16.07 2.62
CA THR A 39 1.47 14.89 3.19
C THR A 39 0.01 14.80 2.73
N LEU A 40 -0.74 15.90 2.80
CA LEU A 40 -2.13 15.95 2.35
C LEU A 40 -2.28 15.77 0.83
N ALA A 41 -1.33 16.25 0.04
CA ALA A 41 -1.34 16.03 -1.41
C ALA A 41 -1.18 14.56 -1.76
N PHE A 42 -0.23 13.85 -1.15
CA PHE A 42 -0.09 12.40 -1.33
C PHE A 42 -1.32 11.64 -0.84
N TYR A 43 -1.95 12.08 0.25
CA TYR A 43 -3.21 11.52 0.72
C TYR A 43 -4.31 11.62 -0.34
N ASN A 44 -4.46 12.80 -0.96
CA ASN A 44 -5.44 13.01 -2.03
C ASN A 44 -5.13 12.18 -3.28
N VAL A 45 -3.87 12.08 -3.68
CA VAL A 45 -3.44 11.19 -4.78
C VAL A 45 -3.85 9.73 -4.51
N LEU A 46 -3.60 9.22 -3.29
CA LEU A 46 -3.98 7.86 -2.93
C LEU A 46 -5.50 7.67 -2.94
N ARG A 47 -6.26 8.65 -2.43
CA ARG A 47 -7.72 8.65 -2.48
C ARG A 47 -8.26 8.63 -3.90
N ASP A 48 -7.71 9.45 -4.78
CA ASP A 48 -8.09 9.51 -6.20
C ASP A 48 -7.76 8.20 -6.93
N LEU A 49 -6.75 7.48 -6.44
CA LEU A 49 -6.38 6.13 -6.87
C LEU A 49 -7.17 4.99 -6.17
N GLY A 50 -8.17 5.35 -5.37
CA GLY A 50 -9.15 4.44 -4.80
C GLY A 50 -8.80 3.85 -3.43
N PHE A 51 -7.78 4.37 -2.72
CA PHE A 51 -7.55 3.99 -1.33
C PHE A 51 -8.76 4.34 -0.46
N SER A 52 -9.18 3.39 0.37
CA SER A 52 -10.11 3.65 1.45
C SER A 52 -9.39 4.31 2.63
N ASP A 53 -10.11 5.16 3.36
CA ASP A 53 -9.53 5.96 4.44
C ASP A 53 -8.97 5.12 5.61
N ASP A 54 -9.47 3.89 5.80
CA ASP A 54 -8.98 2.94 6.81
C ASP A 54 -7.66 2.24 6.40
N ARG A 55 -7.19 2.44 5.16
CA ARG A 55 -5.95 1.90 4.63
C ARG A 55 -4.82 2.93 4.53
N VAL A 56 -5.09 4.19 4.86
CA VAL A 56 -4.09 5.26 4.86
C VAL A 56 -3.95 5.83 6.27
N THR A 57 -2.78 5.65 6.88
CA THR A 57 -2.47 6.30 8.16
C THR A 57 -1.68 7.57 7.90
N VAL A 58 -2.20 8.71 8.37
CA VAL A 58 -1.54 10.01 8.24
C VAL A 58 -1.01 10.45 9.60
N PHE A 59 0.30 10.65 9.73
CA PHE A 59 0.89 11.41 10.85
C PHE A 59 1.04 12.85 10.41
N MET A 60 0.31 13.76 11.05
CA MET A 60 0.33 15.18 10.74
C MET A 60 0.81 15.96 11.97
N THR A 61 2.10 16.33 11.99
CA THR A 61 2.74 17.04 13.10
C THR A 61 2.37 18.51 13.18
N GLY A 62 2.08 19.14 12.05
CA GLY A 62 1.67 20.54 12.00
C GLY A 62 0.16 20.72 12.21
N ASP A 63 -0.23 21.51 13.21
CA ASP A 63 -1.60 22.08 13.30
C ASP A 63 -1.78 23.25 12.32
N VAL A 64 -1.30 23.08 11.09
CA VAL A 64 -1.38 24.09 10.02
C VAL A 64 -2.82 24.54 9.76
N PRO A 65 -3.82 23.65 9.62
CA PRO A 65 -5.21 24.06 9.39
C PRO A 65 -5.80 24.88 10.54
N CYS A 66 -5.35 24.62 11.78
CA CYS A 66 -5.87 25.24 13.00
C CYS A 66 -4.95 26.35 13.55
N SER A 67 -3.91 26.72 12.81
CA SER A 67 -2.93 27.70 13.27
C SER A 67 -3.55 29.10 13.33
N PHE A 68 -3.22 29.86 14.38
CA PHE A 68 -3.56 31.28 14.46
C PHE A 68 -2.95 32.11 13.31
N CYS A 69 -1.85 31.62 12.73
CA CYS A 69 -1.20 32.26 11.58
C CYS A 69 -1.95 32.02 10.26
N SER A 70 -2.92 31.11 10.23
CA SER A 70 -3.68 30.81 9.00
C SER A 70 -4.74 31.87 8.76
N PRO A 71 -4.69 32.61 7.63
CA PRO A 71 -5.75 33.54 7.26
C PRO A 71 -7.05 32.80 6.88
N ASP A 72 -6.92 31.57 6.37
CA ASP A 72 -8.02 30.73 5.89
C ASP A 72 -8.08 29.46 6.75
N ALA A 73 -8.63 29.59 7.96
CA ALA A 73 -8.71 28.50 8.92
C ALA A 73 -9.43 27.27 8.34
N GLY A 74 -8.90 26.09 8.63
CA GLY A 74 -9.43 24.82 8.14
C GLY A 74 -9.07 24.48 6.70
N THR A 75 -8.15 25.21 6.06
CA THR A 75 -7.70 24.92 4.70
C THR A 75 -6.18 24.76 4.62
N VAL A 76 -5.73 23.87 3.73
CA VAL A 76 -4.32 23.68 3.39
C VAL A 76 -4.19 23.49 1.88
N PHE A 77 -3.21 24.09 1.22
CA PHE A 77 -3.11 24.03 -0.24
C PHE A 77 -1.68 24.06 -0.74
N HIS A 78 -1.41 23.33 -1.84
CA HIS A 78 -0.21 23.49 -2.65
C HIS A 78 -0.29 24.67 -3.61
N THR A 79 -1.51 25.02 -4.02
CA THR A 79 -1.83 26.16 -4.87
C THR A 79 -3.18 26.70 -4.43
N ARG A 80 -3.30 28.03 -4.32
CA ARG A 80 -4.55 28.70 -3.94
C ARG A 80 -5.72 28.19 -4.79
N GLY A 81 -6.84 27.87 -4.12
CA GLY A 81 -8.07 27.41 -4.77
C GLY A 81 -8.31 25.90 -4.74
N GLN A 82 -7.31 25.09 -4.37
CA GLN A 82 -7.49 23.65 -4.12
C GLN A 82 -7.16 23.34 -2.66
N ASP A 83 -8.20 23.16 -1.85
CA ASP A 83 -8.03 22.72 -0.47
C ASP A 83 -7.72 21.21 -0.43
N LEU A 84 -6.67 20.87 0.30
CA LEU A 84 -6.17 19.52 0.50
C LEU A 84 -6.64 18.91 1.83
N TYR A 85 -7.15 19.73 2.77
CA TYR A 85 -7.45 19.28 4.12
C TYR A 85 -8.86 18.69 4.28
N THR A 86 -9.86 19.22 3.58
CA THR A 86 -11.27 18.79 3.69
C THR A 86 -11.53 17.31 3.40
N SER A 87 -10.65 16.64 2.66
CA SER A 87 -10.73 15.22 2.33
C SER A 87 -10.21 14.29 3.44
N LEU A 88 -9.46 14.83 4.42
CA LEU A 88 -8.78 14.04 5.44
C LEU A 88 -9.78 13.41 6.42
N TYR A 89 -9.84 12.08 6.41
CA TYR A 89 -10.75 11.33 7.28
C TYR A 89 -10.22 11.17 8.71
N SER A 90 -8.96 10.79 8.86
CA SER A 90 -8.34 10.62 10.18
C SER A 90 -6.83 10.72 10.13
N ASP A 91 -6.27 11.31 11.18
CA ASP A 91 -4.84 11.43 11.36
C ASP A 91 -4.41 11.18 12.82
N VAL A 92 -3.12 10.95 12.96
CA VAL A 92 -2.39 10.89 14.22
C VAL A 92 -1.77 12.26 14.44
N LYS A 93 -2.12 12.90 15.55
CA LYS A 93 -1.68 14.25 15.95
C LYS A 93 -0.94 14.25 17.29
N GLY A 94 -0.19 15.31 17.53
CA GLY A 94 0.40 15.61 18.84
C GLY A 94 1.49 14.63 19.27
N ASP A 95 1.51 14.28 20.55
CA ASP A 95 2.57 13.49 21.19
C ASP A 95 2.65 12.03 20.69
N GLU A 96 1.60 11.55 20.01
CA GLU A 96 1.61 10.22 19.39
C GLU A 96 2.60 10.15 18.20
N ILE A 97 2.98 11.31 17.63
CA ILE A 97 3.95 11.38 16.55
C ILE A 97 5.37 11.46 17.13
N SER A 98 5.85 10.31 17.59
CA SER A 98 7.21 10.10 18.10
C SER A 98 7.91 9.01 17.28
N ARG A 99 9.24 8.89 17.43
CA ARG A 99 10.00 7.79 16.84
C ARG A 99 9.36 6.45 17.19
N GLU A 100 9.10 6.23 18.47
CA GLU A 100 8.48 5.00 18.97
C GLU A 100 7.03 4.85 18.47
N GLY A 101 6.27 5.95 18.34
CA GLY A 101 4.92 5.94 17.77
C GLY A 101 4.86 5.39 16.35
N ILE A 102 5.73 5.90 15.47
CA ILE A 102 5.83 5.48 14.08
C ILE A 102 6.30 4.02 13.99
N MET A 103 7.37 3.68 14.70
CA MET A 103 7.90 2.31 14.75
C MET A 103 6.82 1.31 15.20
N ARG A 104 6.05 1.68 16.22
CA ARG A 104 4.99 0.85 16.78
C ARG A 104 3.85 0.61 15.79
N LEU A 105 3.44 1.64 15.05
CA LEU A 105 2.44 1.50 13.98
C LEU A 105 2.92 0.55 12.89
N LEU A 106 4.13 0.79 12.38
CA LEU A 106 4.73 -0.02 11.32
C LEU A 106 4.84 -1.50 11.72
N LYS A 107 5.21 -1.76 12.97
CA LYS A 107 5.29 -3.13 13.54
C LYS A 107 3.94 -3.72 13.95
N GLY A 108 2.87 -2.94 13.96
CA GLY A 108 1.54 -3.40 14.38
C GLY A 108 1.42 -3.63 15.89
N LYS A 109 2.35 -3.09 16.70
CA LYS A 109 2.46 -3.36 18.13
C LYS A 109 1.63 -2.39 18.97
N HIS A 110 0.33 -2.37 18.78
CA HIS A 110 -0.54 -1.36 19.38
C HIS A 110 -0.98 -1.69 20.82
N PRO A 111 -1.08 -0.70 21.73
CA PRO A 111 -1.81 -0.86 22.98
C PRO A 111 -3.22 -1.40 22.75
N PRO A 112 -3.78 -2.25 23.64
CA PRO A 112 -5.09 -2.88 23.45
C PRO A 112 -6.24 -1.90 23.15
N MET A 113 -6.15 -0.68 23.69
CA MET A 113 -7.17 0.37 23.53
C MET A 113 -7.00 1.25 22.28
N THR A 114 -5.97 1.01 21.46
CA THR A 114 -5.74 1.82 20.25
C THR A 114 -6.91 1.65 19.29
N PRO A 115 -7.58 2.71 18.80
CA PRO A 115 -8.69 2.59 17.85
C PRO A 115 -8.29 1.88 16.55
N ARG A 116 -9.21 1.19 15.87
CA ARG A 116 -8.92 0.43 14.63
C ARG A 116 -8.36 1.31 13.52
N ASN A 117 -8.88 2.52 13.35
CA ASN A 117 -8.39 3.51 12.39
C ASN A 117 -7.02 4.11 12.75
N ARG A 118 -6.42 3.72 13.88
CA ARG A 118 -5.05 4.07 14.28
C ARG A 118 -4.13 2.84 14.33
N ARG A 119 -4.55 1.74 13.71
CA ARG A 119 -3.76 0.51 13.59
C ARG A 119 -3.47 0.23 12.12
N MET A 120 -2.29 -0.30 11.84
CA MET A 120 -1.99 -0.85 10.52
C MET A 120 -2.25 -2.35 10.51
N GLY A 121 -3.29 -2.75 9.78
CA GLY A 121 -3.72 -4.14 9.61
C GLY A 121 -3.02 -4.91 8.50
N SER A 122 -1.79 -4.52 8.12
CA SER A 122 -1.07 -5.15 7.02
C SER A 122 -0.60 -6.57 7.37
N SER A 123 -0.46 -7.37 6.31
CA SER A 123 -0.17 -8.81 6.32
C SER A 123 0.85 -9.16 5.24
N GLU A 124 1.17 -10.44 5.13
CA GLU A 124 2.19 -11.00 4.24
C GLU A 124 1.83 -10.87 2.76
N ILE A 125 0.56 -10.59 2.45
CA ILE A 125 0.07 -10.31 1.08
C ILE A 125 -0.05 -8.81 0.79
N SER A 126 0.14 -7.95 1.80
CA SER A 126 -0.06 -6.51 1.67
C SER A 126 1.06 -5.85 0.88
N ARG A 127 0.76 -4.79 0.12
CA ARG A 127 1.79 -3.89 -0.42
C ARG A 127 1.79 -2.60 0.39
N LEU A 128 2.96 -2.15 0.80
CA LEU A 128 3.10 -0.97 1.64
C LEU A 128 3.72 0.18 0.87
N PHE A 129 3.06 1.34 0.93
CA PHE A 129 3.62 2.61 0.48
C PHE A 129 3.85 3.51 1.70
N VAL A 130 5.08 3.95 1.92
CA VAL A 130 5.38 4.92 2.97
C VAL A 130 5.96 6.17 2.35
N PHE A 131 5.39 7.32 2.67
CA PHE A 131 5.90 8.64 2.30
C PHE A 131 6.26 9.42 3.57
N MET A 132 7.47 9.95 3.62
CA MET A 132 7.93 10.79 4.71
C MET A 132 8.41 12.13 4.19
N THR A 133 8.04 13.22 4.85
CA THR A 133 8.48 14.58 4.52
C THR A 133 8.82 15.36 5.79
N GLY A 134 9.86 16.18 5.71
CA GLY A 134 10.38 16.89 6.86
C GLY A 134 11.85 17.27 6.74
N HIS A 135 12.46 17.56 7.89
CA HIS A 135 13.88 17.89 7.99
C HIS A 135 14.71 16.66 8.34
N SER A 136 15.90 16.57 7.78
CA SER A 136 16.84 15.48 8.07
C SER A 136 18.30 15.93 7.97
N GLY A 137 19.16 15.20 8.66
CA GLY A 137 20.61 15.22 8.50
C GLY A 137 21.11 13.96 7.81
N ILE A 138 22.42 13.74 7.84
CA ILE A 138 23.00 12.49 7.31
C ILE A 138 22.65 11.37 8.28
N GLY A 139 21.89 10.39 7.81
CA GLY A 139 21.56 9.18 8.56
C GLY A 139 20.46 9.34 9.62
N PHE A 140 19.70 10.44 9.62
CA PHE A 140 18.55 10.60 10.52
C PHE A 140 17.55 11.65 10.01
N ALA A 141 16.26 11.47 10.35
CA ALA A 141 15.21 12.47 10.19
C ALA A 141 14.85 13.07 11.54
N LYS A 142 14.49 14.36 11.58
CA LYS A 142 13.98 15.02 12.78
C LYS A 142 12.49 14.77 12.90
N ILE A 143 12.03 14.46 14.11
CA ILE A 143 10.61 14.39 14.46
C ILE A 143 10.31 15.53 15.42
N GLN A 144 9.37 16.40 15.02
CA GLN A 144 8.85 17.53 15.78
C GLN A 144 9.91 18.52 16.31
N ASP A 145 11.11 18.55 15.72
CA ASP A 145 12.27 19.27 16.27
C ASP A 145 12.64 18.86 17.72
N LEU A 146 12.22 17.67 18.16
CA LEU A 146 12.43 17.15 19.52
C LEU A 146 13.23 15.84 19.52
N GLU A 147 12.92 14.94 18.58
CA GLU A 147 13.54 13.63 18.48
C GLU A 147 14.24 13.45 17.14
N GLU A 148 15.18 12.50 17.09
CA GLU A 148 15.79 12.02 15.86
C GLU A 148 15.33 10.58 15.61
N PHE A 149 14.95 10.29 14.37
CA PHE A 149 14.66 8.96 13.88
C PHE A 149 15.81 8.53 12.97
N SER A 150 16.69 7.68 13.48
CA SER A 150 17.90 7.29 12.76
C SER A 150 17.56 6.38 11.58
N ALA A 151 18.41 6.41 10.54
CA ALA A 151 18.32 5.51 9.40
C ALA A 151 18.36 4.04 9.82
N SER A 152 19.15 3.73 10.85
CA SER A 152 19.21 2.40 11.47
C SER A 152 17.89 2.01 12.14
N ASP A 153 17.27 2.90 12.92
CA ASP A 153 15.96 2.62 13.54
C ASP A 153 14.89 2.34 12.48
N ILE A 154 14.90 3.08 11.36
CA ILE A 154 13.98 2.86 10.24
C ILE A 154 14.27 1.50 9.59
N ALA A 155 15.54 1.21 9.28
CA ALA A 155 15.95 -0.04 8.66
C ALA A 155 15.59 -1.27 9.51
N ASP A 156 15.85 -1.21 10.82
CA ASP A 156 15.55 -2.28 11.76
C ASP A 156 14.04 -2.46 11.95
N THR A 157 13.27 -1.36 11.89
CA THR A 157 11.80 -1.44 11.91
C THR A 157 11.27 -2.17 10.69
N ILE A 158 11.76 -1.84 9.49
CA ILE A 158 11.38 -2.51 8.25
C ILE A 158 11.81 -3.98 8.29
N HIS A 159 12.98 -4.28 8.85
CA HIS A 159 13.43 -5.66 9.03
C HIS A 159 12.52 -6.45 9.95
N GLU A 160 12.13 -5.88 11.09
CA GLU A 160 11.17 -6.50 12.00
C GLU A 160 9.81 -6.71 11.30
N MET A 161 9.36 -5.77 10.47
CA MET A 161 8.15 -5.95 9.65
C MET A 161 8.27 -7.12 8.69
N SER A 162 9.43 -7.28 8.03
CA SER A 162 9.70 -8.41 7.13
C SER A 162 9.64 -9.74 7.89
N GLN A 163 10.28 -9.82 9.05
CA GLN A 163 10.27 -11.03 9.89
C GLN A 163 8.87 -11.38 10.42
N LEU A 164 8.04 -10.37 10.68
CA LEU A 164 6.66 -10.54 11.12
C LEU A 164 5.67 -10.78 9.98
N GLY A 165 6.13 -10.86 8.72
CA GLY A 165 5.26 -11.05 7.56
C GLY A 165 4.26 -9.91 7.40
N ARG A 166 4.68 -8.66 7.61
CA ARG A 166 3.79 -7.49 7.60
C ARG A 166 3.60 -6.86 6.22
N TYR A 167 4.35 -7.32 5.23
CA TYR A 167 4.26 -6.88 3.84
C TYR A 167 4.80 -7.97 2.90
N SER A 168 4.24 -8.00 1.68
CA SER A 168 4.83 -8.72 0.54
C SER A 168 5.90 -7.87 -0.15
N HIS A 169 5.59 -6.59 -0.36
CA HIS A 169 6.43 -5.59 -1.02
C HIS A 169 6.31 -4.23 -0.34
N PHE A 170 7.38 -3.46 -0.37
CA PHE A 170 7.49 -2.19 0.33
C PHE A 170 8.09 -1.09 -0.57
N VAL A 171 7.46 0.08 -0.61
CA VAL A 171 8.00 1.28 -1.26
C VAL A 171 8.14 2.40 -0.22
N TRP A 172 9.34 2.96 -0.12
CA TRP A 172 9.66 4.09 0.76
C TRP A 172 9.97 5.35 -0.04
N PHE A 173 9.25 6.43 0.17
CA PHE A 173 9.52 7.75 -0.38
C PHE A 173 9.92 8.72 0.73
N ALA A 174 10.99 9.48 0.52
CA ALA A 174 11.43 10.54 1.44
C ALA A 174 11.62 11.87 0.70
N ASP A 175 10.84 12.89 1.08
CA ASP A 175 11.08 14.27 0.66
C ASP A 175 11.75 15.09 1.76
N THR A 176 13.09 14.97 1.84
CA THR A 176 13.90 15.58 2.90
C THR A 176 15.32 15.90 2.41
N CYS A 177 16.08 16.69 3.19
CA CYS A 177 17.49 16.94 2.92
C CYS A 177 18.33 15.68 3.19
N ARG A 178 19.27 15.31 2.32
CA ARG A 178 20.07 14.08 2.49
C ARG A 178 19.20 12.81 2.48
N ALA A 179 18.07 12.82 1.77
CA ALA A 179 17.09 11.72 1.78
C ALA A 179 17.72 10.35 1.49
N ALA A 180 18.65 10.28 0.54
CA ALA A 180 19.38 9.05 0.21
C ALA A 180 20.06 8.38 1.42
N SER A 181 20.54 9.17 2.38
CA SER A 181 21.26 8.64 3.54
C SER A 181 20.38 7.86 4.50
N LEU A 182 19.05 8.02 4.39
CA LEU A 182 18.08 7.23 5.14
C LEU A 182 17.96 5.84 4.55
N HIS A 183 17.66 5.74 3.25
CA HIS A 183 17.38 4.46 2.61
C HIS A 183 18.63 3.66 2.24
N GLU A 184 19.83 4.23 2.32
CA GLU A 184 21.09 3.48 2.24
C GLU A 184 21.27 2.48 3.40
N ALA A 185 20.67 2.75 4.56
CA ALA A 185 20.71 1.84 5.69
C ALA A 185 19.79 0.63 5.51
N PHE A 186 18.87 0.63 4.53
CA PHE A 186 17.91 -0.46 4.34
C PHE A 186 18.62 -1.75 3.89
N TYR A 187 18.13 -2.89 4.38
CA TYR A 187 18.68 -4.21 4.10
C TYR A 187 17.62 -5.32 4.02
N SER A 188 16.34 -4.95 4.07
CA SER A 188 15.22 -5.91 4.03
C SER A 188 14.79 -6.22 2.60
N PRO A 189 14.33 -7.43 2.31
CA PRO A 189 13.94 -7.84 0.96
C PRO A 189 12.64 -7.16 0.49
N ASN A 190 12.41 -7.24 -0.82
CA ASN A 190 11.23 -6.75 -1.53
C ASN A 190 10.95 -5.26 -1.30
N LEU A 191 12.03 -4.47 -1.22
CA LEU A 191 11.97 -3.05 -0.91
C LEU A 191 12.52 -2.21 -2.05
N MET A 192 11.79 -1.15 -2.38
CA MET A 192 12.27 -0.05 -3.22
C MET A 192 12.21 1.27 -2.45
N ALA A 193 13.13 2.19 -2.74
CA ALA A 193 13.14 3.51 -2.11
C ALA A 193 13.43 4.64 -3.11
N VAL A 194 12.82 5.80 -2.85
CA VAL A 194 13.05 7.07 -3.56
C VAL A 194 13.30 8.18 -2.54
N GLY A 195 14.34 8.97 -2.77
CA GLY A 195 14.66 10.14 -1.99
C GLY A 195 14.75 11.39 -2.85
N SER A 196 14.23 12.52 -2.37
CA SER A 196 14.24 13.79 -3.11
C SER A 196 15.63 14.42 -3.26
N SER A 197 16.63 13.94 -2.53
CA SER A 197 18.00 14.46 -2.58
C SER A 197 19.06 13.37 -2.32
N ALA A 198 20.22 13.52 -2.95
CA ALA A 198 21.39 12.67 -2.71
C ALA A 198 22.00 12.89 -1.31
N ASN A 199 22.86 11.97 -0.87
CA ASN A 199 23.45 11.89 0.47
C ASN A 199 24.09 13.16 1.03
N ARG A 200 24.51 14.08 0.17
CA ARG A 200 25.18 15.33 0.54
C ARG A 200 24.52 16.54 -0.09
N GLN A 201 23.23 16.44 -0.44
CA GLN A 201 22.43 17.51 -1.02
C GLN A 201 21.21 17.87 -0.17
N SER A 202 20.81 19.13 -0.22
CA SER A 202 19.59 19.59 0.44
C SER A 202 18.40 19.32 -0.48
N SER A 203 17.22 19.15 0.08
CA SER A 203 15.97 19.33 -0.65
C SER A 203 15.53 20.79 -0.54
N TYR A 204 14.68 21.23 -1.47
CA TYR A 204 14.33 22.64 -1.61
C TYR A 204 12.82 22.83 -1.73
N SER A 205 12.32 23.86 -1.06
CA SER A 205 10.96 24.33 -1.25
C SER A 205 10.76 24.98 -2.64
N ARG A 206 9.52 25.02 -3.14
CA ARG A 206 9.19 25.57 -4.47
C ARG A 206 8.49 26.92 -4.41
N HIS A 207 7.31 26.98 -3.78
CA HIS A 207 6.43 28.15 -3.81
C HIS A 207 6.39 28.83 -2.45
N GLY A 208 6.70 30.13 -2.41
CA GLY A 208 6.37 31.00 -1.29
C GLY A 208 5.02 31.66 -1.50
N ASP A 209 4.17 31.67 -0.47
CA ASP A 209 2.90 32.41 -0.49
C ASP A 209 3.07 33.69 0.36
N ASN A 210 2.88 34.85 -0.27
CA ASN A 210 3.08 36.14 0.39
C ASN A 210 2.05 36.41 1.49
N GLN A 211 0.84 35.85 1.39
CA GLN A 211 -0.22 36.03 2.39
C GLN A 211 0.00 35.10 3.59
N LEU A 212 0.50 33.88 3.37
CA LEU A 212 0.88 32.95 4.45
C LEU A 212 2.26 33.27 5.04
N GLY A 213 3.11 33.97 4.31
CA GLY A 213 4.48 34.33 4.71
C GLY A 213 5.45 33.15 4.78
N VAL A 214 5.11 32.02 4.16
CA VAL A 214 5.86 30.75 4.25
C VAL A 214 5.91 30.04 2.90
N SER A 215 6.83 29.08 2.75
CA SER A 215 6.80 28.15 1.63
C SER A 215 5.69 27.12 1.83
N ILE A 216 4.89 26.89 0.79
CA ILE A 216 3.68 26.07 0.85
C ILE A 216 3.82 24.67 0.25
N VAL A 217 4.93 24.36 -0.41
CA VAL A 217 5.17 23.02 -0.99
C VAL A 217 6.66 22.81 -1.27
N ASP A 218 7.12 21.56 -1.19
CA ASP A 218 8.46 21.17 -1.62
C ASP A 218 8.54 20.77 -3.09
N ARG A 219 9.72 20.95 -3.70
CA ARG A 219 9.89 20.73 -5.14
C ARG A 219 9.62 19.29 -5.54
N PHE A 220 10.10 18.33 -4.78
CA PHE A 220 9.85 16.92 -5.09
C PHE A 220 8.36 16.61 -4.96
N SER A 221 7.75 16.94 -3.82
CA SER A 221 6.33 16.68 -3.59
C SER A 221 5.42 17.32 -4.63
N TYR A 222 5.67 18.57 -5.02
CA TYR A 222 4.91 19.25 -6.08
C TYR A 222 5.00 18.50 -7.43
N ASN A 223 6.21 18.12 -7.86
CA ASN A 223 6.38 17.48 -9.16
C ASN A 223 5.91 16.01 -9.13
N ALA A 224 6.08 15.32 -8.00
CA ALA A 224 5.59 13.96 -7.80
C ALA A 224 4.05 13.90 -7.88
N GLU A 225 3.37 14.82 -7.18
CA GLU A 225 1.90 14.96 -7.25
C GLU A 225 1.43 15.18 -8.69
N ASP A 226 2.06 16.10 -9.43
CA ASP A 226 1.72 16.35 -10.83
C ASP A 226 1.95 15.13 -11.73
N ILE A 227 3.05 14.40 -11.54
CA ILE A 227 3.34 13.14 -12.27
C ILE A 227 2.25 12.08 -11.96
N PHE A 228 1.89 11.89 -10.70
CA PHE A 228 0.83 10.95 -10.34
C PHE A 228 -0.53 11.36 -10.91
N ASN A 229 -0.90 12.63 -10.81
CA ASN A 229 -2.14 13.16 -11.36
C ASN A 229 -2.21 13.00 -12.89
N ARG A 230 -1.11 13.22 -13.61
CA ARG A 230 -1.03 12.95 -15.06
C ARG A 230 -1.19 11.46 -15.36
N THR A 231 -0.58 10.60 -14.56
CA THR A 231 -0.69 9.14 -14.69
C THR A 231 -2.13 8.66 -14.44
N ILE A 232 -2.81 9.22 -13.44
CA ILE A 232 -4.21 8.93 -13.12
C ILE A 232 -5.14 9.31 -14.28
N ARG A 233 -4.95 10.50 -14.87
CA ARG A 233 -5.77 11.01 -15.98
C ARG A 233 -5.58 10.22 -17.27
N ASN A 234 -4.38 9.69 -17.50
CA ASN A 234 -4.06 8.90 -18.67
C ASN A 234 -4.52 7.44 -18.50
N SER A 235 -5.83 7.20 -18.62
CA SER A 235 -6.49 5.90 -18.39
C SER A 235 -5.99 4.74 -19.26
N HIS A 236 -5.30 5.02 -20.38
CA HIS A 236 -4.89 4.03 -21.37
C HIS A 236 -3.54 3.36 -21.05
N ASN A 237 -2.75 3.93 -20.14
CA ASN A 237 -1.48 3.33 -19.71
C ASN A 237 -1.17 3.73 -18.26
N ARG A 238 -1.78 3.02 -17.30
CA ARG A 238 -1.48 3.19 -15.86
C ARG A 238 -0.14 2.58 -15.45
N SER A 239 0.66 2.07 -16.40
CA SER A 239 1.96 1.50 -16.09
C SER A 239 2.96 2.60 -15.74
N LEU A 240 3.37 2.68 -14.48
CA LEU A 240 4.47 3.54 -14.07
C LEU A 240 5.47 2.72 -13.25
N ALA A 241 6.64 2.46 -13.82
CA ALA A 241 7.75 1.85 -13.09
C ALA A 241 8.45 2.90 -12.21
N ILE A 242 9.22 2.46 -11.20
CA ILE A 242 9.92 3.38 -10.28
C ILE A 242 11.08 4.10 -10.98
N GLU A 243 11.77 3.42 -11.89
CA GLU A 243 12.82 3.99 -12.73
C GLU A 243 12.24 5.03 -13.67
N GLU A 244 11.12 4.71 -14.32
CA GLU A 244 10.39 5.63 -15.18
C GLU A 244 9.97 6.88 -14.40
N PHE A 245 9.34 6.71 -13.22
CA PHE A 245 8.97 7.80 -12.31
C PHE A 245 10.18 8.69 -12.00
N SER A 246 11.32 8.10 -11.62
CA SER A 246 12.52 8.88 -11.31
C SER A 246 13.10 9.62 -12.50
N SER A 247 13.03 9.03 -13.70
CA SER A 247 13.53 9.64 -14.94
C SER A 247 12.71 10.85 -15.39
N MET A 248 11.49 11.01 -14.87
CA MET A 248 10.65 12.19 -15.12
C MET A 248 11.09 13.42 -14.34
N PHE A 249 12.00 13.28 -13.36
CA PHE A 249 12.57 14.41 -12.64
C PHE A 249 13.86 14.88 -13.29
N ASP A 250 13.99 16.19 -13.45
CA ASP A 250 15.27 16.81 -13.80
C ASP A 250 15.83 17.63 -12.63
N ARG A 251 17.14 17.91 -12.69
CA ARG A 251 17.85 18.69 -11.66
C ARG A 251 17.31 20.12 -11.54
N HIS A 252 16.76 20.71 -12.60
CA HIS A 252 16.20 22.07 -12.56
C HIS A 252 14.87 22.11 -11.80
N MET A 253 14.06 21.05 -11.89
CA MET A 253 12.83 20.89 -11.13
C MET A 253 13.12 20.81 -9.63
N LEU A 254 14.09 19.99 -9.24
CA LEU A 254 14.37 19.67 -7.83
C LEU A 254 15.41 20.59 -7.17
N MET A 255 16.37 21.11 -7.94
CA MET A 255 17.63 21.72 -7.46
C MET A 255 18.52 20.75 -6.66
N SER A 256 18.17 19.46 -6.66
CA SER A 256 18.88 18.32 -6.08
C SER A 256 18.82 17.15 -7.07
N ASP A 257 19.65 16.14 -6.84
CA ASP A 257 19.60 14.89 -7.58
C ASP A 257 18.69 13.90 -6.82
N ILE A 258 17.68 13.38 -7.51
CA ILE A 258 16.83 12.31 -7.01
C ILE A 258 17.66 11.04 -6.78
N SER A 259 17.37 10.32 -5.70
CA SER A 259 18.01 9.04 -5.40
C SER A 259 16.97 7.93 -5.48
N VAL A 260 17.32 6.82 -6.14
CA VAL A 260 16.49 5.64 -6.25
C VAL A 260 17.31 4.44 -5.82
N ARG A 261 16.67 3.52 -5.10
CA ARG A 261 17.27 2.28 -4.64
C ARG A 261 16.31 1.12 -4.91
N THR A 262 16.77 0.16 -5.72
CA THR A 262 15.98 -1.02 -6.14
C THR A 262 16.75 -2.34 -6.04
N ASP A 263 18.00 -2.34 -5.55
CA ASP A 263 18.82 -3.55 -5.34
C ASP A 263 18.22 -4.54 -4.34
N LEU A 264 17.31 -4.07 -3.48
CA LEU A 264 16.59 -4.88 -2.49
C LEU A 264 15.25 -5.42 -3.01
N ALA A 265 14.82 -5.01 -4.21
CA ALA A 265 13.61 -5.52 -4.83
C ALA A 265 13.86 -6.91 -5.41
N ASP A 266 12.83 -7.75 -5.45
CA ASP A 266 12.89 -9.03 -6.14
C ASP A 266 13.13 -8.79 -7.66
N PRO A 267 14.25 -9.26 -8.25
CA PRO A 267 14.55 -9.07 -9.66
C PRO A 267 13.51 -9.70 -10.59
N ASP A 268 12.81 -10.73 -10.12
CA ASP A 268 11.79 -11.44 -10.90
C ASP A 268 10.40 -10.80 -10.74
N SER A 269 10.27 -9.81 -9.85
CA SER A 269 9.02 -9.09 -9.64
C SER A 269 8.76 -8.10 -10.79
N SER A 270 7.55 -8.15 -11.34
CA SER A 270 7.04 -7.19 -12.32
C SER A 270 6.29 -6.00 -11.70
N TYR A 271 6.39 -5.82 -10.37
CA TYR A 271 5.61 -4.81 -9.66
C TYR A 271 6.01 -3.40 -10.07
N ARG A 272 4.99 -2.62 -10.38
CA ARG A 272 5.08 -1.22 -10.80
C ARG A 272 4.80 -0.33 -9.60
N LEU A 273 5.27 0.91 -9.64
CA LEU A 273 4.98 1.90 -8.58
C LEU A 273 3.47 2.09 -8.41
N ILE A 274 2.71 2.07 -9.51
CA ILE A 274 1.25 2.18 -9.48
C ILE A 274 0.59 1.05 -8.68
N ASP A 275 1.19 -0.14 -8.60
CA ASP A 275 0.62 -1.29 -7.89
C ASP A 275 0.62 -1.10 -6.37
N PHE A 276 1.38 -0.12 -5.87
CA PHE A 276 1.39 0.32 -4.48
C PHE A 276 0.43 1.49 -4.23
N LEU A 277 0.16 2.30 -5.26
CA LEU A 277 -0.61 3.55 -5.15
C LEU A 277 -2.07 3.41 -5.57
N ALA A 278 -2.41 2.42 -6.39
CA ALA A 278 -3.78 2.09 -6.78
C ALA A 278 -4.41 1.13 -5.79
N SER A 279 -5.68 1.31 -5.44
CA SER A 279 -6.43 0.24 -4.77
C SER A 279 -6.51 -0.96 -5.70
N ALA A 280 -6.29 -2.17 -5.18
CA ALA A 280 -6.43 -3.43 -5.92
C ALA A 280 -7.87 -3.68 -6.47
N MET A 281 -8.77 -2.73 -6.30
CA MET A 281 -10.12 -2.73 -6.83
C MET A 281 -10.14 -2.21 -8.27
N THR A 282 -9.72 -3.04 -9.22
CA THR A 282 -10.33 -3.00 -10.55
C THR A 282 -11.29 -4.17 -10.64
N ILE A 283 -12.52 -3.99 -10.14
CA ILE A 283 -13.61 -4.87 -10.54
C ILE A 283 -13.84 -4.56 -12.02
N HIS A 284 -13.25 -5.35 -12.90
CA HIS A 284 -13.91 -5.58 -14.17
C HIS A 284 -15.20 -6.32 -13.81
N GLU A 285 -16.35 -5.65 -13.94
CA GLU A 285 -17.60 -6.36 -14.18
C GLU A 285 -17.44 -7.09 -15.52
N SER A 286 -16.73 -8.22 -15.51
CA SER A 286 -17.07 -9.29 -16.42
C SER A 286 -18.45 -9.73 -15.93
N SER A 287 -19.48 -9.34 -16.66
CA SER A 287 -20.83 -9.84 -16.50
C SER A 287 -20.79 -11.37 -16.44
N TRP A 288 -20.73 -11.95 -15.24
CA TRP A 288 -20.82 -13.39 -15.08
C TRP A 288 -22.28 -13.75 -15.35
N LYS A 289 -22.56 -14.20 -16.58
CA LYS A 289 -23.78 -14.92 -16.84
C LYS A 289 -23.78 -16.12 -15.92
N THR A 290 -24.75 -16.17 -15.01
CA THR A 290 -25.07 -17.37 -14.25
C THR A 290 -25.59 -18.39 -15.24
N GLU A 291 -24.71 -19.24 -15.79
CA GLU A 291 -25.14 -20.39 -16.57
C GLU A 291 -25.57 -21.49 -15.61
N ARG A 292 -26.89 -21.69 -15.55
CA ARG A 292 -27.49 -22.87 -14.91
C ARG A 292 -27.26 -24.05 -15.85
N TYR A 293 -26.40 -24.99 -15.44
CA TYR A 293 -26.30 -26.29 -16.08
C TYR A 293 -27.17 -27.29 -15.32
N GLU A 294 -28.21 -27.79 -15.98
CA GLU A 294 -28.93 -28.99 -15.59
C GLU A 294 -28.56 -30.09 -16.59
N SER A 295 -27.91 -31.16 -16.15
CA SER A 295 -27.64 -32.34 -16.97
C SER A 295 -28.33 -33.58 -16.40
N GLU A 296 -28.96 -34.36 -17.27
CA GLU A 296 -29.41 -35.72 -16.99
C GLU A 296 -28.29 -36.70 -17.39
N TYR A 297 -27.66 -37.33 -16.39
CA TYR A 297 -26.37 -38.02 -16.58
C TYR A 297 -26.41 -39.29 -17.43
N GLY A 298 -25.45 -39.39 -18.36
CA GLY A 298 -24.99 -40.61 -19.03
C GLY A 298 -23.54 -41.01 -18.64
N LYS A 299 -23.21 -42.31 -18.69
CA LYS A 299 -22.03 -42.97 -18.09
C LYS A 299 -20.61 -42.44 -18.43
N ASN A 300 -20.45 -41.48 -19.36
CA ASN A 300 -19.13 -41.06 -19.85
C ASN A 300 -18.79 -39.56 -19.64
N GLU A 301 -19.61 -38.79 -18.94
CA GLU A 301 -19.45 -37.31 -18.83
C GLU A 301 -18.49 -36.84 -17.71
N TRP A 302 -18.04 -37.73 -16.82
CA TRP A 302 -17.12 -37.38 -15.72
C TRP A 302 -15.77 -36.79 -16.18
N ARG A 303 -15.36 -37.05 -17.43
CA ARG A 303 -14.12 -36.49 -18.01
C ARG A 303 -14.24 -35.00 -18.36
N GLU A 304 -15.45 -34.51 -18.65
CA GLU A 304 -15.66 -33.11 -19.00
C GLU A 304 -15.61 -32.22 -17.75
N ASP A 305 -16.19 -32.67 -16.63
CA ASP A 305 -16.17 -31.96 -15.34
C ASP A 305 -14.74 -31.79 -14.77
N VAL A 306 -13.88 -32.81 -14.95
CA VAL A 306 -12.45 -32.72 -14.59
C VAL A 306 -11.69 -31.73 -15.49
N SER A 307 -12.09 -31.60 -16.77
CA SER A 307 -11.49 -30.63 -17.70
C SER A 307 -11.92 -29.18 -17.44
N VAL A 308 -13.10 -28.99 -16.83
CA VAL A 308 -13.60 -27.69 -16.37
C VAL A 308 -12.89 -27.31 -15.07
N ALA A 309 -12.78 -28.24 -14.11
CA ALA A 309 -12.00 -28.03 -12.90
C ALA A 309 -10.51 -27.76 -13.19
N SER A 310 -9.89 -28.46 -14.15
CA SER A 310 -8.49 -28.20 -14.54
C SER A 310 -8.30 -26.85 -15.23
N ARG A 311 -9.31 -26.38 -15.99
CA ARG A 311 -9.32 -25.03 -16.59
C ARG A 311 -9.50 -23.91 -15.55
N LEU A 312 -10.22 -24.18 -14.46
CA LEU A 312 -10.37 -23.26 -13.33
C LEU A 312 -9.11 -23.23 -12.45
N MET A 313 -8.41 -24.37 -12.30
CA MET A 313 -7.14 -24.47 -11.56
C MET A 313 -5.95 -23.76 -12.23
N SER A 314 -6.02 -23.45 -13.54
CA SER A 314 -4.95 -22.76 -14.26
C SER A 314 -4.93 -21.23 -14.07
N HIS A 315 -5.93 -20.66 -13.39
CA HIS A 315 -6.09 -19.21 -13.21
C HIS A 315 -5.74 -18.67 -11.80
N GLY A 316 -5.04 -19.47 -10.99
CA GLY A 316 -4.38 -18.99 -9.77
C GLY A 316 -5.26 -18.95 -8.51
N ASN A 317 -4.64 -19.40 -7.42
CA ASN A 317 -5.01 -19.31 -6.00
C ASN A 317 -6.51 -19.18 -5.67
N ILE A 318 -7.19 -20.33 -5.69
CA ILE A 318 -8.56 -20.52 -5.19
C ILE A 318 -8.48 -21.38 -3.93
N GLU A 319 -9.06 -20.92 -2.81
CA GLU A 319 -9.37 -21.81 -1.68
C GLU A 319 -10.62 -22.63 -2.03
N TYR A 320 -10.51 -23.96 -1.92
CA TYR A 320 -11.62 -24.87 -2.16
C TYR A 320 -12.17 -25.41 -0.83
N VAL A 321 -13.48 -25.30 -0.63
CA VAL A 321 -14.22 -26.11 0.34
C VAL A 321 -15.01 -27.13 -0.46
N VAL A 322 -14.68 -28.41 -0.29
CA VAL A 322 -15.36 -29.52 -0.97
C VAL A 322 -16.16 -30.29 0.07
N ASP A 323 -17.49 -30.16 0.02
CA ASP A 323 -18.39 -30.98 0.82
C ASP A 323 -18.79 -32.23 0.03
N LEU A 324 -18.34 -33.40 0.47
CA LEU A 324 -18.72 -34.70 -0.08
C LEU A 324 -19.81 -35.32 0.80
N VAL A 325 -21.02 -35.46 0.26
CA VAL A 325 -22.13 -36.11 0.96
C VAL A 325 -22.38 -37.49 0.36
N HIS A 326 -22.02 -38.54 1.10
CA HIS A 326 -22.41 -39.91 0.77
C HIS A 326 -23.73 -40.28 1.45
N LYS A 327 -24.52 -41.13 0.78
CA LYS A 327 -25.97 -41.27 0.98
C LYS A 327 -26.44 -41.86 2.32
N ASN A 328 -25.64 -41.94 3.38
CA ASN A 328 -26.10 -42.38 4.73
C ASN A 328 -25.09 -42.15 5.89
N SER A 329 -24.16 -41.20 5.81
CA SER A 329 -23.28 -40.88 6.95
C SER A 329 -22.85 -39.42 6.98
N GLU A 330 -22.46 -38.96 8.17
CA GLU A 330 -22.16 -37.57 8.56
C GLU A 330 -21.39 -36.77 7.51
N SER A 331 -21.77 -35.50 7.37
CA SER A 331 -21.10 -34.51 6.53
C SER A 331 -19.66 -34.31 7.00
N PHE A 332 -18.69 -34.54 6.11
CA PHE A 332 -17.29 -34.25 6.37
C PHE A 332 -16.91 -32.93 5.66
N SER A 333 -16.69 -31.88 6.44
CA SER A 333 -16.21 -30.59 5.94
C SER A 333 -14.71 -30.49 6.23
N MET A 334 -13.89 -30.43 5.19
CA MET A 334 -12.45 -30.24 5.32
C MET A 334 -12.05 -28.82 4.89
N LYS A 335 -11.51 -28.04 5.83
CA LYS A 335 -10.84 -26.77 5.51
C LYS A 335 -9.41 -27.05 5.08
N LEU A 336 -9.07 -26.67 3.85
CA LEU A 336 -7.73 -26.81 3.29
C LEU A 336 -7.07 -25.45 3.23
N ASN A 337 -6.29 -25.12 4.25
CA ASN A 337 -5.44 -23.92 4.22
C ASN A 337 -4.15 -24.26 3.47
N HIS A 338 -3.80 -23.45 2.48
CA HIS A 338 -2.55 -23.53 1.70
C HIS A 338 -2.20 -24.92 1.17
N VAL A 339 -2.83 -25.32 0.06
CA VAL A 339 -2.32 -26.45 -0.72
C VAL A 339 -1.83 -25.98 -2.07
N CYS A 340 -0.52 -26.12 -2.28
CA CYS A 340 0.11 -25.97 -3.58
C CYS A 340 -0.52 -26.97 -4.57
N SER A 341 -0.87 -26.51 -5.76
CA SER A 341 -1.78 -27.16 -6.73
C SER A 341 -1.47 -28.63 -7.04
N SER A 342 -0.20 -29.05 -6.93
CA SER A 342 0.27 -30.40 -7.20
C SER A 342 -0.02 -31.43 -6.09
N LEU A 343 -0.07 -31.03 -4.82
CA LEU A 343 -0.40 -31.95 -3.71
C LEU A 343 -1.91 -32.24 -3.61
N LEU A 344 -2.75 -31.27 -3.99
CA LEU A 344 -4.21 -31.40 -3.96
C LEU A 344 -4.71 -32.42 -5.00
N PHE A 345 -4.08 -32.44 -6.18
CA PHE A 345 -4.40 -33.37 -7.26
C PHE A 345 -4.15 -34.84 -6.85
N ILE A 346 -3.05 -35.08 -6.12
CA ILE A 346 -2.70 -36.42 -5.62
C ILE A 346 -3.67 -36.87 -4.53
N LEU A 347 -4.08 -35.97 -3.63
CA LEU A 347 -5.03 -36.28 -2.54
C LEU A 347 -6.44 -36.59 -3.07
N LEU A 348 -6.93 -35.82 -4.04
CA LEU A 348 -8.24 -36.01 -4.68
C LEU A 348 -8.29 -37.33 -5.47
N VAL A 349 -7.22 -37.68 -6.19
CA VAL A 349 -7.14 -38.95 -6.91
C VAL A 349 -7.08 -40.15 -5.95
N PHE A 350 -6.38 -40.03 -4.83
CA PHE A 350 -6.30 -41.09 -3.82
C PHE A 350 -7.63 -41.33 -3.08
N LEU A 351 -8.37 -40.26 -2.74
CA LEU A 351 -9.67 -40.37 -2.06
C LEU A 351 -10.77 -40.99 -2.95
N VAL A 352 -10.73 -40.74 -4.26
CA VAL A 352 -11.65 -41.36 -5.23
C VAL A 352 -11.36 -42.85 -5.43
N TYR A 353 -10.11 -43.30 -5.27
CA TYR A 353 -9.73 -44.71 -5.41
C TYR A 353 -9.92 -45.57 -4.14
N LEU A 354 -10.12 -44.94 -2.97
CA LEU A 354 -10.27 -45.63 -1.67
C LEU A 354 -11.73 -45.78 -1.21
N LEU A 355 -12.69 -45.20 -1.93
CA LEU A 355 -14.12 -45.43 -1.69
C LEU A 355 -14.56 -46.66 -2.51
N PRO A 356 -15.06 -47.73 -1.87
CA PRO A 356 -15.45 -48.97 -2.56
C PRO A 356 -16.67 -48.84 -3.46
#